data_AF-A0A3D4N167-F1
#
_entry.id   AF-A0A3D4N167-F1
#
_cell.length_a   1.000
_cell.length_b   1.000
_cell.length_c   1.000
_cell.angle_alpha   90.00
_cell.angle_beta   90.00
_cell.angle_gamma   90.00
#
_symmetry.space_group_name_H-M   'P 1'
#
loop_
_entity.id
_entity.type
_entity.pdbx_description
1 polymer ?
#
loop_
_entity_poly.entity_id
_entity_poly.type
_entity_poly.pdbx_seq_one_letter_code
_entity_poly.pdbx_strand_id
1 'polypeptide(L)'
;MFLLFSRAFHVTARDEDELNATLGELKKGLSSDDIEFEFSFDPNLHDRWIETDTGWRIMLGRGLDIFQKPDDRFSLGFLDQTKRKCKATSIVYMRLPKH
;
A
#
# COMPACT_ATOMS: atom_id res chain seq x y z
N MET A 1 -5.18 0.30 17.14
CA MET A 1 -4.01 0.34 16.24
C MET A 1 -4.52 0.93 14.94
N PHE A 2 -4.48 2.25 14.82
CA PHE A 2 -5.01 2.97 13.68
C PHE A 2 -3.93 2.97 12.60
N LEU A 3 -4.00 2.00 11.69
CA LEU A 3 -3.23 2.08 10.44
C LEU A 3 -3.92 3.13 9.57
N LEU A 4 -3.65 4.40 9.87
CA LEU A 4 -4.03 5.51 9.01
C LEU A 4 -3.16 5.41 7.73
N PHE A 5 -3.57 4.59 6.77
CA PHE A 5 -3.07 4.67 5.39
C PHE A 5 -3.66 5.93 4.72
N SER A 6 -3.49 7.09 5.36
CA SER A 6 -3.76 8.37 4.74
C SER A 6 -2.54 8.73 3.90
N ARG A 7 -2.58 8.38 2.61
CA ARG A 7 -2.48 9.38 1.54
C ARG A 7 -2.36 8.74 0.17
N ALA A 8 -3.32 9.15 -0.67
CA ALA A 8 -3.22 9.41 -2.09
C ALA A 8 -2.52 8.36 -2.97
N PHE A 9 -3.31 7.71 -3.81
CA PHE A 9 -2.81 6.92 -4.92
C PHE A 9 -2.74 7.82 -6.16
N HIS A 10 -1.64 7.75 -6.92
CA HIS A 10 -1.54 8.37 -8.25
C HIS A 10 -2.23 7.46 -9.27
N VAL A 11 -3.25 7.98 -9.96
CA VAL A 11 -4.07 7.21 -10.90
C VAL A 11 -4.31 8.01 -12.17
N THR A 12 -4.36 7.33 -13.31
CA THR A 12 -4.79 7.89 -14.59
C THR A 12 -6.31 7.80 -14.70
N ALA A 13 -6.99 8.88 -15.14
CA ALA A 13 -8.45 9.07 -15.11
C ALA A 13 -9.36 7.91 -15.60
N ARG A 14 -8.84 6.95 -16.38
CA ARG A 14 -9.59 5.77 -16.83
C ARG A 14 -9.70 4.67 -15.79
N ASP A 15 -8.80 4.66 -14.81
CA ASP A 15 -8.73 3.65 -13.76
C ASP A 15 -9.39 4.12 -12.46
N GLU A 16 -9.69 5.42 -12.32
CA GLU A 16 -10.22 6.00 -11.08
C GLU A 16 -11.60 5.46 -10.70
N ASP A 17 -12.52 5.27 -11.65
CA ASP A 17 -13.87 4.75 -11.35
C ASP A 17 -13.83 3.29 -10.85
N GLU A 18 -13.00 2.45 -11.48
CA GLU A 18 -12.81 1.05 -11.08
C GLU A 18 -12.10 0.95 -9.73
N LEU A 19 -11.08 1.78 -9.51
CA LEU A 19 -10.38 1.89 -8.23
C LEU A 19 -11.30 2.42 -7.13
N ASN A 20 -12.14 3.41 -7.41
CA ASN A 20 -13.15 3.93 -6.47
C ASN A 20 -14.11 2.82 -6.03
N ALA A 21 -14.63 2.04 -6.97
CA ALA A 21 -15.51 0.92 -6.66
C ALA A 21 -14.78 -0.14 -5.79
N THR A 22 -13.59 -0.55 -6.21
CA THR A 22 -12.80 -1.58 -5.51
C THR A 22 -12.38 -1.15 -4.11
N LEU A 23 -11.85 0.07 -3.96
CA LEU A 23 -11.45 0.62 -2.66
C LEU A 23 -12.68 0.92 -1.78
N GLY A 24 -13.82 1.24 -2.39
CA GLY A 24 -15.10 1.39 -1.68
C GLY A 24 -15.60 0.07 -1.09
N GLU A 25 -15.46 -1.05 -1.80
CA GLU A 25 -15.74 -2.39 -1.26
C GLU A 25 -14.78 -2.75 -0.13
N LEU A 26 -13.49 -2.48 -0.29
CA LEU A 26 -12.49 -2.67 0.77
C LEU A 26 -12.84 -1.87 2.03
N LYS A 27 -13.21 -0.59 1.87
CA LYS A 27 -13.66 0.27 2.98
C LYS A 27 -14.82 -0.36 3.75
N LYS A 28 -15.83 -0.88 3.04
CA LYS A 28 -16.99 -1.55 3.65
C LYS A 28 -16.59 -2.82 4.41
N GLY A 29 -15.70 -3.63 3.84
CA GLY A 29 -15.21 -4.85 4.49
C GLY A 29 -14.38 -4.58 5.74
N LEU A 30 -13.56 -3.52 5.74
CA LEU A 30 -12.78 -3.12 6.92
C LEU A 30 -13.64 -2.51 8.03
N SER A 31 -14.71 -1.81 7.65
CA SER A 31 -15.65 -1.21 8.61
C SER A 31 -16.34 -2.25 9.50
N SER A 32 -16.57 -3.48 9.02
CA SER A 32 -17.13 -4.54 9.87
C SER A 32 -16.20 -5.02 10.97
N ASP A 33 -14.90 -4.74 10.85
CA ASP A 33 -13.87 -5.07 11.84
C ASP A 33 -13.43 -3.83 12.66
N ASP A 34 -14.24 -2.76 12.68
CA ASP A 34 -13.95 -1.48 13.35
C ASP A 34 -12.66 -0.79 12.85
N ILE A 35 -12.27 -1.03 11.58
CA ILE A 35 -11.12 -0.40 10.94
C ILE A 35 -11.60 0.75 10.05
N GLU A 36 -11.26 1.98 10.42
CA GLU A 36 -11.51 3.17 9.60
C GLU A 36 -10.49 3.24 8.45
N PHE A 37 -10.99 3.15 7.22
CA PHE A 37 -10.19 3.26 6.00
C PHE A 37 -10.64 4.44 5.15
N GLU A 38 -9.73 5.35 4.86
CA GLU A 38 -9.95 6.50 3.99
C GLU A 38 -8.92 6.50 2.86
N PHE A 39 -9.36 6.91 1.66
CA PHE A 39 -8.51 7.03 0.50
C PHE A 39 -8.87 8.28 -0.31
N SER A 40 -7.88 8.79 -1.04
CA SER A 40 -8.03 9.89 -1.98
C SER A 40 -7.14 9.65 -3.19
N PHE A 41 -7.37 10.39 -4.27
CA PHE A 41 -6.49 10.41 -5.43
C PHE A 41 -5.84 11.78 -5.55
N ASP A 42 -4.53 11.81 -5.75
CA ASP A 42 -3.77 13.02 -5.99
C ASP A 42 -2.87 12.80 -7.23
N PRO A 43 -3.16 13.46 -8.36
CA PRO A 43 -2.39 13.30 -9.59
C PRO A 43 -0.97 13.88 -9.50
N ASN A 44 -0.66 14.67 -8.47
CA ASN A 44 0.67 15.26 -8.30
C ASN A 44 1.54 14.47 -7.30
N LEU A 45 0.99 13.43 -6.67
CA LEU A 45 1.73 12.66 -5.68
C LEU A 45 2.52 11.53 -6.34
N HIS A 46 3.84 11.64 -6.34
CA HIS A 46 4.74 10.57 -6.83
C HIS A 46 5.49 9.85 -5.71
N ASP A 47 5.37 10.35 -4.48
CA ASP A 47 6.07 9.83 -3.32
C ASP A 47 5.41 8.53 -2.83
N ARG A 48 6.26 7.55 -2.50
CA ARG A 48 5.85 6.23 -2.04
C ARG A 48 6.43 5.99 -0.66
N TRP A 49 5.65 6.30 0.36
CA TRP A 49 6.04 6.06 1.74
C TRP A 49 4.86 5.56 2.57
N ILE A 50 5.17 4.96 3.71
CA ILE A 50 4.20 4.60 4.75
C ILE A 50 4.56 5.40 6.00
N GLU A 51 3.60 6.12 6.55
CA GLU A 51 3.73 6.70 7.89
C GLU A 51 2.96 5.88 8.89
N THR A 52 3.48 5.89 10.11
CA THR A 52 2.86 5.21 11.24
C THR A 52 2.62 6.22 12.35
N ASP A 53 1.56 6.02 13.11
CA ASP A 53 1.25 6.75 14.36
C ASP A 53 2.38 6.66 15.39
N THR A 54 3.24 5.65 15.30
CA THR A 54 4.45 5.51 16.13
C THR A 54 5.61 6.42 15.72
N GLY A 55 5.45 7.22 14.67
CA GLY A 55 6.43 8.21 14.21
C GLY A 55 7.50 7.65 13.26
N TRP A 56 7.22 6.57 12.55
CA TRP A 56 8.07 6.09 11.46
C TRP A 56 7.53 6.54 10.11
N ARG A 57 8.44 7.00 9.24
CA ARG A 57 8.23 7.12 7.80
C ARG A 57 9.12 6.11 7.08
N ILE A 58 8.49 5.22 6.31
CA ILE A 58 9.13 4.14 5.57
C ILE A 58 9.03 4.47 4.09
N MET A 59 10.13 4.89 3.47
CA MET A 59 10.17 5.21 2.04
C MET A 59 10.44 3.95 1.21
N LEU A 60 9.65 3.76 0.15
CA LEU A 60 9.62 2.56 -0.68
C LEU A 60 9.97 2.90 -2.13
N GLY A 61 11.15 2.48 -2.60
CA GLY A 61 11.61 2.76 -3.96
C GLY A 61 10.73 2.20 -5.09
N ARG A 62 9.84 1.24 -4.78
CA ARG A 62 8.84 0.67 -5.68
C ARG A 62 7.39 0.80 -5.19
N GLY A 63 7.15 1.40 -4.03
CA GLY A 63 5.86 1.31 -3.35
C GLY A 63 5.60 -0.13 -2.88
N LEU A 64 4.33 -0.56 -2.87
CA LEU A 64 3.92 -1.91 -2.45
C LEU A 64 4.17 -2.99 -3.53
N ASP A 65 4.49 -2.61 -4.78
CA ASP A 65 4.84 -3.54 -5.87
C ASP A 65 6.31 -4.01 -5.79
N ILE A 66 6.64 -4.74 -4.71
CA ILE A 66 7.99 -5.25 -4.45
C ILE A 66 8.18 -6.72 -4.87
N PHE A 67 7.11 -7.49 -5.08
CA PHE A 67 7.21 -8.91 -5.39
C PHE A 67 7.31 -9.17 -6.90
N GLN A 68 8.13 -10.15 -7.28
CA GLN A 68 8.12 -10.71 -8.63
C GLN A 68 6.88 -11.59 -8.82
N LYS A 69 6.49 -11.80 -10.08
CA LYS A 69 5.44 -12.79 -10.38
C LYS A 69 5.90 -14.17 -9.86
N PRO A 70 4.98 -14.99 -9.31
CA PRO A 70 5.32 -16.35 -8.90
C PRO A 70 5.86 -17.14 -10.09
N ASP A 71 6.87 -17.99 -9.87
CA ASP A 71 7.49 -18.79 -10.93
C ASP A 71 6.49 -19.79 -11.54
N ASP A 72 5.58 -20.34 -10.72
CA ASP A 72 4.52 -21.26 -11.14
C ASP A 72 3.28 -21.14 -10.24
N ARG A 73 2.12 -21.58 -10.75
CA ARG A 73 0.83 -21.63 -10.04
C ARG A 73 0.86 -22.55 -8.81
N PHE A 74 1.72 -23.57 -8.81
CA PHE A 74 1.88 -24.51 -7.70
C PHE A 74 3.08 -24.20 -6.81
N SER A 75 3.73 -23.06 -7.00
CA SER A 75 4.83 -22.64 -6.14
C SER A 75 4.31 -22.13 -4.79
N LEU A 76 5.07 -22.34 -3.71
CA LEU A 76 4.72 -21.81 -2.38
C LEU A 76 4.58 -20.28 -2.38
N GLY A 77 5.34 -19.59 -3.24
CA GLY A 77 5.24 -18.15 -3.44
C GLY A 77 3.91 -17.69 -4.04
N PHE A 78 3.07 -18.59 -4.56
CA PHE A 78 1.72 -18.22 -5.00
C PHE A 78 0.81 -17.91 -3.81
N LEU A 79 0.93 -18.66 -2.70
CA LEU A 79 0.11 -18.53 -1.51
C LEU A 79 0.76 -17.69 -0.41
N ASP A 80 2.08 -17.82 -0.24
CA ASP A 80 2.83 -17.15 0.83
C ASP A 80 3.79 -16.10 0.22
N GLN A 81 3.49 -14.82 0.46
CA GLN A 81 4.32 -13.72 -0.03
C GLN A 81 5.74 -13.73 0.55
N THR A 82 5.96 -14.31 1.74
CA THR A 82 7.31 -14.43 2.34
C THR A 82 8.22 -15.36 1.56
N LYS A 83 7.65 -16.21 0.68
CA LYS A 83 8.38 -17.13 -0.20
C LYS A 83 8.52 -16.58 -1.63
N ARG A 84 8.01 -15.37 -1.90
CA ARG A 84 8.14 -14.74 -3.23
C ARG A 84 9.48 -14.03 -3.35
N LYS A 85 10.11 -14.19 -4.51
CA LYS A 85 11.25 -13.38 -4.90
C LYS A 85 10.84 -11.91 -4.99
N CYS A 86 11.72 -11.02 -4.56
CA CYS A 86 11.50 -9.57 -4.63
C CYS A 86 12.19 -8.96 -5.86
N LYS A 87 11.60 -7.88 -6.38
CA LYS A 87 12.25 -6.97 -7.32
C LYS A 87 13.29 -6.15 -6.56
N ALA A 88 14.38 -5.76 -7.23
CA ALA A 88 15.35 -4.85 -6.63
C ALA A 88 14.66 -3.53 -6.23
N THR A 89 14.81 -3.12 -4.97
CA THR A 89 14.23 -1.90 -4.42
C THR A 89 15.04 -1.43 -3.21
N SER A 90 14.99 -0.13 -2.94
CA SER A 90 15.51 0.44 -1.70
C SER A 90 14.37 0.69 -0.73
N ILE A 91 14.61 0.43 0.56
CA ILE A 91 13.70 0.75 1.65
C ILE A 91 14.48 1.58 2.66
N VAL A 92 13.96 2.75 3.01
CA VAL A 92 14.60 3.66 3.97
C VAL A 92 13.64 3.88 5.13
N TYR A 93 14.13 3.64 6.34
CA TYR A 93 13.39 3.86 7.58
C TYR A 93 13.86 5.18 8.19
N MET A 94 12.92 6.09 8.43
CA MET A 94 13.19 7.38 9.07
C MET A 94 12.25 7.56 10.26
N ARG A 95 12.79 8.04 11.38
CA ARG A 95 11.99 8.43 12.54
C ARG A 95 11.63 9.90 12.42
N LEU A 96 10.32 10.21 12.40
CA LEU A 96 9.81 11.57 12.42
C LEU A 96 9.81 12.10 13.86
N PRO A 97 10.13 13.39 14.08
CA PRO A 97 9.96 14.04 15.37
C PRO A 97 8.50 13.94 15.81
N LYS A 98 8.26 13.70 17.10
CA LYS A 98 6.93 13.90 17.68
C LYS A 98 6.71 15.41 17.79
N HIS A 99 5.62 15.91 17.19
CA HIS A 99 5.12 17.25 17.47
C HIS A 99 4.55 17.31 18.89
#